data_AF-A0A1A7YDM1-F1
#
_entry.id   AF-A0A1A7YDM1-F1
#
_cell.length_a   1.000
_cell.length_b   1.000
_cell.length_c   1.000
_cell.angle_alpha   90.00
_cell.angle_beta   90.00
_cell.angle_gamma   90.00
#
_symmetry.space_group_name_H-M   'P 1'
#
loop_
_entity.id
_entity.type
_entity.pdbx_description
1 polymer ?
#
loop_
_entity_poly.entity_id
_entity_poly.type
_entity_poly.pdbx_seq_one_letter_code
_entity_poly.pdbx_strand_id
1 'polypeptide(L)'
;MENNKTALAESLKIWLQTFNTTAPCRTMEDLTTGAAISQALHQIDPAWFSDGWLSRLKTDVDGNWRLKMNNLKKILQMVVDYYNEVLTQEISGFSLPDVSLVAEHADPVELGRLLQLILGCAVRCERKQEYIQIIMTLEESVQHVVMTAIQELMIKEPATPFGAELSGDLEQQLKKALEELSELRSEKEALAQRCQELDMQ
;
A
#
# COMPACT_ATOMS: atom_id res chain seq x y z
N MET A 1 12.26 -15.54 -2.09
CA MET A 1 11.84 -14.21 -2.61
C MET A 1 10.91 -14.32 -3.80
N GLU A 2 11.16 -15.18 -4.80
CA GLU A 2 10.21 -15.43 -5.91
C GLU A 2 8.85 -15.95 -5.44
N ASN A 3 8.82 -16.90 -4.49
CA ASN A 3 7.57 -17.46 -3.95
C ASN A 3 6.62 -16.39 -3.36
N ASN A 4 7.15 -15.35 -2.71
CA ASN A 4 6.34 -14.28 -2.15
C ASN A 4 5.76 -13.35 -3.23
N LYS A 5 6.48 -13.14 -4.33
CA LYS A 5 6.02 -12.26 -5.41
C LYS A 5 4.91 -12.91 -6.24
N THR A 6 5.00 -14.22 -6.47
CA THR A 6 3.89 -14.98 -7.06
C THR A 6 2.69 -15.03 -6.12
N ALA A 7 2.91 -15.16 -4.81
CA ALA A 7 1.84 -15.13 -3.82
C ALA A 7 1.08 -13.80 -3.79
N LEU A 8 1.77 -12.66 -4.00
CA LEU A 8 1.15 -11.34 -4.16
C LEU A 8 0.14 -11.36 -5.30
N ALA A 9 0.59 -11.78 -6.48
CA ALA A 9 -0.21 -11.73 -7.69
C ALA A 9 -1.43 -12.66 -7.61
N GLU A 10 -1.26 -13.87 -7.07
CA GLU A 10 -2.36 -14.81 -6.84
C GLU A 10 -3.37 -14.30 -5.81
N SER A 11 -2.89 -13.71 -4.70
CA SER A 11 -3.77 -13.15 -3.66
C SER A 11 -4.57 -11.96 -4.18
N LEU A 12 -3.92 -11.07 -4.93
CA LEU A 12 -4.59 -9.91 -5.53
C LEU A 12 -5.53 -10.29 -6.66
N LYS A 13 -5.26 -11.38 -7.40
CA LYS A 13 -6.21 -11.97 -8.35
C LYS A 13 -7.47 -12.47 -7.62
N ILE A 14 -7.33 -13.16 -6.49
CA ILE A 14 -8.47 -13.61 -5.67
C ILE A 14 -9.30 -12.41 -5.21
N TRP A 15 -8.65 -11.34 -4.74
CA TRP A 15 -9.34 -10.09 -4.42
C TRP A 15 -10.05 -9.51 -5.65
N LEU A 16 -9.40 -9.44 -6.81
CA LEU A 16 -10.01 -8.89 -8.03
C LEU A 16 -11.23 -9.71 -8.50
N GLN A 17 -11.25 -11.02 -8.27
CA GLN A 17 -12.41 -11.87 -8.59
C GLN A 17 -13.70 -11.44 -7.86
N THR A 18 -13.58 -10.77 -6.71
CA THR A 18 -14.74 -10.28 -5.94
C THR A 18 -15.57 -9.23 -6.68
N PHE A 19 -14.98 -8.55 -7.68
CA PHE A 19 -15.67 -7.59 -8.54
C PHE A 19 -16.67 -8.24 -9.51
N ASN A 20 -16.63 -9.58 -9.67
CA ASN A 20 -17.54 -10.33 -10.54
C ASN A 20 -17.65 -9.72 -11.95
N THR A 21 -16.49 -9.33 -12.50
CA THR A 21 -16.38 -8.71 -13.83
C THR A 21 -16.92 -9.64 -14.92
N THR A 22 -17.40 -9.07 -16.02
CA THR A 22 -17.87 -9.87 -17.16
C THR A 22 -16.73 -10.57 -17.89
N ALA A 23 -15.55 -9.94 -17.91
CA ALA A 23 -14.33 -10.55 -18.44
C ALA A 23 -13.80 -11.65 -17.49
N PRO A 24 -13.20 -12.73 -18.04
CA PRO A 24 -12.57 -13.77 -17.23
C PRO A 24 -11.47 -13.23 -16.30
N CYS A 25 -11.37 -13.81 -15.11
CA CYS A 25 -10.41 -13.44 -14.07
C CYS A 25 -9.95 -14.68 -13.28
N ARG A 26 -9.89 -15.86 -13.91
CA ARG A 26 -9.59 -17.14 -13.23
C ARG A 26 -8.10 -17.42 -13.18
N THR A 27 -7.39 -17.09 -14.26
CA THR A 27 -5.96 -17.30 -14.41
C THR A 27 -5.20 -15.97 -14.53
N MET A 28 -3.88 -16.02 -14.36
CA MET A 28 -3.02 -14.86 -14.61
C MET A 28 -3.07 -14.42 -16.08
N GLU A 29 -3.20 -15.39 -17.00
CA GLU A 29 -3.32 -15.14 -18.44
C GLU A 29 -4.58 -14.32 -18.76
N ASP A 30 -5.71 -14.59 -18.10
CA ASP A 30 -6.97 -13.86 -18.32
C ASP A 30 -6.79 -12.35 -18.09
N LEU A 31 -5.95 -11.99 -17.11
CA LEU A 31 -5.69 -10.61 -16.72
C LEU A 31 -4.79 -9.86 -17.70
N THR A 32 -3.99 -10.56 -18.51
CA THR A 32 -3.06 -9.95 -19.47
C THR A 32 -3.77 -9.13 -20.54
N THR A 33 -5.05 -9.41 -20.81
CA THR A 33 -5.89 -8.65 -21.75
C THR A 33 -6.18 -7.22 -21.26
N GLY A 34 -6.11 -7.01 -19.94
CA GLY A 34 -6.54 -5.79 -19.27
C GLY A 34 -8.06 -5.65 -19.11
N ALA A 35 -8.86 -6.58 -19.64
CA ALA A 35 -10.32 -6.45 -19.67
C ALA A 35 -10.94 -6.48 -18.26
N ALA A 36 -10.69 -7.54 -17.47
CA ALA A 36 -11.19 -7.64 -16.09
C ALA A 36 -10.69 -6.50 -15.20
N ILE A 37 -9.39 -6.18 -15.32
CA ILE A 37 -8.77 -5.05 -14.63
C ILE A 37 -9.51 -3.72 -14.92
N SER A 38 -9.76 -3.42 -16.19
CA SER A 38 -10.42 -2.17 -16.57
C SER A 38 -11.86 -2.10 -16.07
N GLN A 39 -12.58 -3.22 -16.10
CA GLN A 39 -13.94 -3.31 -15.58
C GLN A 39 -13.99 -3.13 -14.06
N ALA A 40 -13.02 -3.70 -13.32
CA ALA A 40 -12.88 -3.48 -11.89
C ALA A 40 -12.59 -2.01 -11.57
N LEU A 41 -11.70 -1.35 -12.32
CA LEU A 41 -11.43 0.08 -12.19
C LEU A 41 -12.67 0.94 -12.42
N HIS A 42 -13.46 0.62 -13.45
CA HIS A 42 -14.76 1.27 -13.68
C HIS A 42 -15.74 1.07 -12.51
N GLN A 43 -15.76 -0.12 -11.91
CA GLN A 43 -16.56 -0.33 -10.70
C GLN A 43 -16.04 0.46 -9.50
N ILE A 44 -14.72 0.70 -9.36
CA ILE A 44 -14.11 1.49 -8.27
C ILE A 44 -14.57 2.94 -8.34
N ASP A 45 -14.41 3.55 -9.50
CA ASP A 45 -14.76 4.95 -9.71
C ASP A 45 -15.26 5.17 -11.15
N PRO A 46 -16.57 5.04 -11.39
CA PRO A 46 -17.13 5.17 -12.74
C PRO A 46 -17.08 6.60 -13.28
N ALA A 47 -16.90 7.61 -12.42
CA ALA A 47 -16.75 8.99 -12.85
C ALA A 47 -15.38 9.21 -13.51
N TRP A 48 -14.33 8.61 -12.94
CA TRP A 48 -12.99 8.68 -13.51
C TRP A 48 -12.74 7.64 -14.60
N PHE A 49 -12.94 6.36 -14.28
CA PHE A 49 -12.76 5.24 -15.19
C PHE A 49 -13.99 5.02 -16.06
N SER A 50 -14.45 6.07 -16.74
CA SER A 50 -15.74 6.13 -17.45
C SER A 50 -15.93 5.11 -18.58
N ASP A 51 -17.18 4.91 -19.01
CA ASP A 51 -17.52 4.11 -20.19
C ASP A 51 -16.78 4.56 -21.46
N GLY A 52 -16.61 5.88 -21.62
CA GLY A 52 -15.89 6.47 -22.75
C GLY A 52 -14.38 6.20 -22.71
N TRP A 53 -13.81 5.91 -21.53
CA TRP A 53 -12.45 5.40 -21.41
C TRP A 53 -12.40 3.89 -21.71
N LEU A 54 -13.31 3.10 -21.12
CA LEU A 54 -13.39 1.66 -21.35
C LEU A 54 -13.51 1.33 -22.84
N SER A 55 -14.32 2.08 -23.59
CA SER A 55 -14.53 1.86 -25.03
C SER A 55 -13.27 2.12 -25.88
N ARG A 56 -12.22 2.73 -25.32
CA ARG A 56 -10.92 2.94 -26.00
C ARG A 56 -10.00 1.73 -25.89
N LEU A 57 -10.30 0.78 -25.01
CA LEU A 57 -9.58 -0.48 -24.89
C LEU A 57 -10.01 -1.42 -26.01
N LYS A 58 -9.05 -2.17 -26.57
CA LYS A 58 -9.34 -3.13 -27.64
C LYS A 58 -9.90 -4.41 -27.05
N THR A 59 -10.97 -4.92 -27.66
CA THR A 59 -11.51 -6.26 -27.40
C THR A 59 -10.78 -7.30 -28.26
N ASP A 60 -10.97 -8.59 -27.94
CA ASP A 60 -10.49 -9.72 -28.75
C ASP A 60 -8.97 -9.71 -28.98
N VAL A 61 -8.21 -9.48 -27.90
CA VAL A 61 -6.75 -9.29 -27.92
C VAL A 61 -5.95 -10.52 -27.49
N ASP A 62 -6.60 -11.62 -27.14
CA ASP A 62 -6.01 -12.81 -26.51
C ASP A 62 -4.80 -13.39 -27.26
N GLY A 63 -4.84 -13.39 -28.59
CA GLY A 63 -3.74 -13.89 -29.44
C GLY A 63 -2.67 -12.86 -29.80
N ASN A 64 -2.77 -11.62 -29.32
CA ASN A 64 -1.88 -10.53 -29.74
C ASN A 64 -1.34 -9.74 -28.54
N TRP A 65 -0.17 -10.15 -28.05
CA TRP A 65 0.50 -9.52 -26.92
C TRP A 65 0.75 -8.02 -27.12
N ARG A 66 0.93 -7.52 -28.36
CA ARG A 66 1.10 -6.08 -28.61
C ARG A 66 -0.18 -5.31 -28.34
N LEU A 67 -1.35 -5.88 -28.66
CA LEU A 67 -2.63 -5.28 -28.34
C LEU A 67 -2.91 -5.35 -26.83
N LYS A 68 -2.61 -6.49 -26.18
CA LYS A 68 -2.62 -6.63 -24.71
C LYS A 68 -1.78 -5.53 -24.04
N MET A 69 -0.52 -5.40 -24.44
CA MET A 69 0.41 -4.37 -23.95
C MET A 69 -0.17 -2.96 -24.13
N ASN A 70 -0.76 -2.66 -25.29
CA ASN A 70 -1.35 -1.34 -25.53
C ASN A 70 -2.54 -1.06 -24.60
N ASN A 71 -3.37 -2.05 -24.30
CA ASN A 71 -4.44 -1.91 -23.30
C ASN A 71 -3.85 -1.68 -21.91
N LEU A 72 -2.87 -2.49 -21.49
CA LEU A 72 -2.23 -2.38 -20.18
C LEU A 72 -1.50 -1.04 -19.99
N LYS A 73 -0.87 -0.48 -21.04
CA LYS A 73 -0.30 0.88 -21.01
C LYS A 73 -1.36 1.94 -20.73
N LYS A 74 -2.52 1.86 -21.39
CA LYS A 74 -3.62 2.81 -21.15
C LYS A 74 -4.20 2.68 -19.74
N ILE A 75 -4.30 1.45 -19.23
CA ILE A 75 -4.74 1.17 -17.86
C ILE A 75 -3.76 1.75 -16.86
N LEU A 76 -2.47 1.44 -17.00
CA LEU A 76 -1.44 1.95 -16.10
C LEU A 76 -1.40 3.48 -16.10
N GLN A 77 -1.49 4.11 -17.28
CA GLN A 77 -1.55 5.56 -17.39
C GLN A 77 -2.75 6.13 -16.61
N MET A 78 -3.97 5.61 -16.84
CA MET A 78 -5.16 6.09 -16.13
C MET A 78 -5.09 5.89 -14.62
N VAL A 79 -4.45 4.81 -14.17
CA VAL A 79 -4.23 4.56 -12.74
C VAL A 79 -3.26 5.59 -12.18
N VAL A 80 -2.12 5.83 -12.85
CA VAL A 80 -1.16 6.86 -12.44
C VAL A 80 -1.82 8.25 -12.39
N ASP A 81 -2.63 8.59 -13.39
CA ASP A 81 -3.36 9.87 -13.44
C ASP A 81 -4.39 9.95 -12.29
N TYR A 82 -5.08 8.85 -11.97
CA TYR A 82 -6.00 8.79 -10.82
C TYR A 82 -5.28 9.08 -9.50
N TYR A 83 -4.10 8.49 -9.30
CA TYR A 83 -3.29 8.74 -8.11
C TYR A 83 -2.91 10.21 -7.97
N ASN A 84 -2.47 10.83 -9.07
CA ASN A 84 -2.00 12.21 -9.06
C ASN A 84 -3.15 13.22 -8.95
N GLU A 85 -4.23 13.03 -9.70
CA GLU A 85 -5.29 14.05 -9.87
C GLU A 85 -6.46 13.86 -8.90
N VAL A 86 -6.84 12.62 -8.60
CA VAL A 86 -7.98 12.32 -7.73
C VAL A 86 -7.53 12.04 -6.31
N LEU A 87 -6.54 11.15 -6.13
CA LEU A 87 -6.03 10.82 -4.81
C LEU A 87 -5.03 11.86 -4.28
N THR A 88 -4.59 12.80 -5.13
CA THR A 88 -3.60 13.84 -4.81
C THR A 88 -2.33 13.28 -4.19
N GLN A 89 -1.92 12.09 -4.62
CA GLN A 89 -0.81 11.35 -4.06
C GLN A 89 0.12 10.84 -5.15
N GLU A 90 1.36 11.30 -5.11
CA GLU A 90 2.43 10.73 -5.91
C GLU A 90 2.72 9.27 -5.54
N ILE A 91 2.92 8.45 -6.57
CA ILE A 91 3.44 7.09 -6.47
C ILE A 91 4.97 7.18 -6.28
N SER A 92 5.40 7.60 -5.09
CA SER A 92 6.82 7.72 -4.73
C SER A 92 7.31 6.41 -4.10
N GLY A 93 8.50 5.93 -4.47
CA GLY A 93 9.11 4.73 -3.88
C GLY A 93 8.54 3.38 -4.36
N PHE A 94 7.50 3.39 -5.18
CA PHE A 94 6.94 2.20 -5.81
C PHE A 94 7.46 2.04 -7.24
N SER A 95 8.00 0.87 -7.59
CA SER A 95 8.38 0.56 -8.98
C SER A 95 7.13 0.30 -9.81
N LEU A 96 6.89 1.14 -10.81
CA LEU A 96 5.81 0.93 -11.79
C LEU A 96 6.00 -0.40 -12.53
N PRO A 97 4.91 -1.14 -12.82
CA PRO A 97 4.98 -2.44 -13.46
C PRO A 97 5.44 -2.34 -14.92
N ASP A 98 6.28 -3.28 -15.36
CA ASP A 98 6.56 -3.45 -16.80
C ASP A 98 5.42 -4.22 -17.48
N VAL A 99 4.49 -3.46 -18.05
CA VAL A 99 3.33 -4.01 -18.76
C VAL A 99 3.67 -4.81 -20.01
N SER A 100 4.91 -4.73 -20.53
CA SER A 100 5.36 -5.55 -21.65
C SER A 100 5.56 -7.00 -21.19
N LEU A 101 6.17 -7.21 -20.02
CA LEU A 101 6.35 -8.52 -19.40
C LEU A 101 5.01 -9.15 -18.99
N VAL A 102 4.09 -8.33 -18.49
CA VAL A 102 2.70 -8.78 -18.22
C VAL A 102 2.04 -9.27 -19.50
N ALA A 103 2.13 -8.50 -20.59
CA ALA A 103 1.43 -8.82 -21.84
C ALA A 103 2.00 -10.03 -22.58
N GLU A 104 3.32 -10.22 -22.57
CA GLU A 104 4.01 -11.25 -23.35
C GLU A 104 4.23 -12.56 -22.58
N HIS A 105 4.43 -12.47 -21.26
CA HIS A 105 4.82 -13.62 -20.44
C HIS A 105 3.88 -13.90 -19.27
N ALA A 106 2.80 -13.12 -19.11
CA ALA A 106 1.95 -13.16 -17.93
C ALA A 106 2.77 -13.08 -16.63
N ASP A 107 3.83 -12.27 -16.65
CA ASP A 107 4.80 -12.23 -15.56
C ASP A 107 4.09 -11.92 -14.22
N PRO A 108 4.14 -12.84 -13.24
CA PRO A 108 3.37 -12.70 -12.02
C PRO A 108 3.88 -11.55 -11.15
N VAL A 109 5.16 -11.20 -11.23
CA VAL A 109 5.74 -10.11 -10.44
C VAL A 109 5.20 -8.77 -10.93
N GLU A 110 5.27 -8.54 -12.24
CA GLU A 110 4.78 -7.29 -12.83
C GLU A 110 3.25 -7.18 -12.78
N LEU A 111 2.54 -8.31 -12.94
CA LEU A 111 1.10 -8.34 -12.78
C LEU A 111 0.68 -8.06 -11.32
N GLY A 112 1.40 -8.64 -10.36
CA GLY A 112 1.18 -8.35 -8.93
C GLY A 112 1.32 -6.86 -8.61
N ARG A 113 2.37 -6.19 -9.13
CA ARG A 113 2.55 -4.74 -8.98
C ARG A 113 1.42 -3.93 -9.61
N LEU A 114 0.96 -4.31 -10.81
CA LEU A 114 -0.17 -3.65 -11.46
C LEU A 114 -1.44 -3.78 -10.62
N LEU A 115 -1.76 -4.99 -10.16
CA LEU A 115 -2.92 -5.24 -9.30
C LEU A 115 -2.82 -4.51 -7.97
N GLN A 116 -1.60 -4.37 -7.42
CA GLN A 116 -1.37 -3.64 -6.19
C GLN A 116 -1.76 -2.16 -6.35
N LEU A 117 -1.36 -1.51 -7.45
CA LEU A 117 -1.81 -0.14 -7.73
C LEU A 117 -3.35 -0.03 -7.81
N ILE A 118 -4.02 -1.01 -8.41
CA ILE A 118 -5.50 -1.04 -8.49
C ILE A 118 -6.12 -1.19 -7.10
N LEU A 119 -5.57 -2.06 -6.26
CA LEU A 119 -5.96 -2.19 -4.86
C LEU A 119 -5.81 -0.85 -4.14
N GLY A 120 -4.72 -0.12 -4.37
CA GLY A 120 -4.52 1.20 -3.80
C GLY A 120 -5.55 2.23 -4.25
N CYS A 121 -6.01 2.18 -5.51
CA CYS A 121 -7.18 2.97 -5.94
C CYS A 121 -8.42 2.61 -5.11
N ALA A 122 -8.73 1.31 -4.98
CA ALA A 122 -9.92 0.85 -4.28
C ALA A 122 -9.94 1.27 -2.80
N VAL A 123 -8.82 1.15 -2.08
CA VAL A 123 -8.76 1.46 -0.64
C VAL A 123 -8.60 2.95 -0.32
N ARG A 124 -8.44 3.81 -1.34
CA ARG A 124 -8.32 5.28 -1.18
C ARG A 124 -9.42 6.07 -1.87
N CYS A 125 -10.23 5.44 -2.72
CA CYS A 125 -11.38 6.09 -3.35
C CYS A 125 -12.44 6.51 -2.33
N GLU A 126 -13.44 7.28 -2.79
CA GLU A 126 -14.55 7.75 -1.94
C GLU A 126 -15.32 6.60 -1.28
N ARG A 127 -15.54 5.50 -2.01
CA ARG A 127 -16.24 4.28 -1.55
C ARG A 127 -15.32 3.23 -0.92
N LYS A 128 -14.12 3.62 -0.47
CA LYS A 128 -13.13 2.69 0.11
C LYS A 128 -13.66 1.74 1.19
N GLN A 129 -14.66 2.16 1.98
CA GLN A 129 -15.22 1.31 3.03
C GLN A 129 -15.85 0.03 2.47
N GLU A 130 -16.50 0.08 1.31
CA GLU A 130 -17.08 -1.09 0.65
C GLU A 130 -15.98 -2.10 0.27
N TYR A 131 -14.89 -1.62 -0.33
CA TYR A 131 -13.77 -2.46 -0.73
C TYR A 131 -12.98 -3.03 0.45
N ILE A 132 -12.81 -2.26 1.52
CA ILE A 132 -12.17 -2.72 2.76
C ILE A 132 -13.01 -3.84 3.39
N GLN A 133 -14.34 -3.70 3.42
CA GLN A 133 -15.22 -4.76 3.92
C GLN A 133 -15.11 -6.03 3.09
N ILE A 134 -15.06 -5.92 1.76
CA ILE A 134 -14.83 -7.08 0.88
C ILE A 134 -13.51 -7.77 1.22
N ILE A 135 -12.43 -7.01 1.40
CA ILE A 135 -11.12 -7.57 1.80
C ILE A 135 -11.25 -8.37 3.10
N MET A 136 -11.99 -7.87 4.10
CA MET A 136 -12.20 -8.57 5.38
C MET A 136 -13.01 -9.86 5.26
N THR A 137 -13.65 -10.14 4.11
CA THR A 137 -14.35 -11.41 3.84
C THR A 137 -13.47 -12.48 3.19
N LEU A 138 -12.26 -12.12 2.74
CA LEU A 138 -11.34 -13.05 2.09
C LEU A 138 -10.73 -14.03 3.10
N GLU A 139 -10.07 -15.08 2.61
CA GLU A 139 -9.31 -15.98 3.46
C GLU A 139 -8.19 -15.23 4.19
N GLU A 140 -7.90 -15.57 5.45
CA GLU A 140 -6.90 -14.89 6.29
C GLU A 140 -5.51 -14.82 5.63
N SER A 141 -5.11 -15.88 4.92
CA SER A 141 -3.87 -15.93 4.15
C SER A 141 -3.81 -14.84 3.07
N VAL A 142 -4.92 -14.64 2.35
CA VAL A 142 -5.08 -13.61 1.32
C VAL A 142 -5.15 -12.21 1.96
N GLN A 143 -5.90 -12.06 3.05
CA GLN A 143 -6.00 -10.80 3.79
C GLN A 143 -4.63 -10.28 4.21
N HIS A 144 -3.77 -11.16 4.75
CA HIS A 144 -2.44 -10.79 5.18
C HIS A 144 -1.60 -10.23 4.02
N VAL A 145 -1.61 -10.91 2.86
CA VAL A 145 -0.89 -10.45 1.66
C VAL A 145 -1.44 -9.12 1.15
N VAL A 146 -2.77 -8.96 1.11
CA VAL A 146 -3.44 -7.71 0.72
C VAL A 146 -3.06 -6.57 1.66
N MET A 147 -3.02 -6.82 2.97
CA MET A 147 -2.63 -5.83 3.98
C MET A 147 -1.17 -5.38 3.79
N THR A 148 -0.23 -6.32 3.59
CA THR A 148 1.17 -6.00 3.28
C THR A 148 1.26 -5.15 2.00
N ALA A 149 0.50 -5.51 0.96
CA ALA A 149 0.48 -4.78 -0.29
C ALA A 149 -0.03 -3.33 -0.12
N ILE A 150 -1.05 -3.10 0.71
CA ILE A 150 -1.54 -1.76 1.05
C ILE A 150 -0.47 -0.98 1.82
N GLN A 151 0.17 -1.60 2.80
CA GLN A 151 1.22 -0.96 3.61
C GLN A 151 2.37 -0.50 2.73
N GLU A 152 2.86 -1.34 1.81
CA GLU A 152 3.90 -0.97 0.85
C GLU A 152 3.54 0.26 0.01
N LEU A 153 2.27 0.39 -0.41
CA LEU A 153 1.79 1.56 -1.15
C LEU A 153 1.64 2.82 -0.30
N MET A 154 1.59 2.69 1.02
CA MET A 154 1.44 3.80 1.96
C MET A 154 2.79 4.36 2.43
N ILE A 155 3.91 3.72 2.08
CA ILE A 155 5.26 4.20 2.40
C ILE A 155 5.60 5.45 1.56
N LYS A 156 5.00 6.59 1.91
CA LYS A 156 5.65 7.89 1.79
C LYS A 156 6.37 8.08 3.13
N GLU A 157 7.70 8.15 3.07
CA GLU A 157 8.63 8.22 4.20
C GLU A 157 8.76 6.90 4.97
N PRO A 158 9.93 6.61 5.59
CA PRO A 158 10.03 5.46 6.48
C PRO A 158 8.84 5.52 7.43
N ALA A 159 8.34 4.36 7.85
CA ALA A 159 7.84 4.32 9.20
C ALA A 159 8.95 4.93 10.07
N THR A 160 8.85 6.21 10.45
CA THR A 160 9.19 6.55 11.81
C THR A 160 8.31 5.58 12.57
N PRO A 161 8.89 4.56 13.22
CA PRO A 161 8.08 3.71 14.03
C PRO A 161 7.50 4.71 15.02
N PHE A 162 6.18 4.86 15.02
CA PHE A 162 5.47 5.81 15.89
C PHE A 162 5.71 5.48 17.39
N GLY A 163 6.56 4.49 17.70
CA GLY A 163 7.15 4.21 18.99
C GLY A 163 8.69 4.04 19.02
N ALA A 164 9.49 4.37 18.00
CA ALA A 164 10.96 4.29 18.09
C ALA A 164 11.64 5.67 18.15
N GLU A 165 11.17 6.67 17.39
CA GLU A 165 11.67 8.05 17.59
C GLU A 165 11.11 8.67 18.87
N LEU A 166 9.83 8.41 19.17
CA LEU A 166 9.25 8.76 20.46
C LEU A 166 9.92 7.99 21.61
N SER A 167 10.32 6.73 21.39
CA SER A 167 11.04 5.96 22.41
C SER A 167 12.46 6.46 22.62
N GLY A 168 13.18 6.82 21.54
CA GLY A 168 14.53 7.39 21.64
C GLY A 168 14.51 8.74 22.34
N ASP A 169 13.59 9.62 21.98
CA ASP A 169 13.41 10.93 22.63
C ASP A 169 12.94 10.77 24.09
N LEU A 170 12.01 9.85 24.37
CA LEU A 170 11.55 9.55 25.72
C LEU A 170 12.65 8.93 26.59
N GLU A 171 13.51 8.06 26.05
CA GLU A 171 14.63 7.44 26.75
C GLU A 171 15.72 8.48 27.06
N GLN A 172 15.95 9.43 26.15
CA GLN A 172 16.88 10.54 26.34
C GLN A 172 16.34 11.55 27.36
N GLN A 173 15.05 11.88 27.33
CA GLN A 173 14.37 12.69 28.34
C GLN A 173 14.36 12.00 29.72
N LEU A 174 14.11 10.69 29.76
CA LEU A 174 14.14 9.89 30.98
C LEU A 174 15.54 9.87 31.60
N LYS A 175 16.58 9.68 30.79
CA LYS A 175 17.97 9.72 31.25
C LYS A 175 18.33 11.08 31.84
N LYS A 176 17.97 12.17 31.14
CA LYS A 176 18.20 13.53 31.62
C LYS A 176 17.45 13.81 32.94
N ALA A 177 16.19 13.40 33.04
CA ALA A 177 15.42 13.55 34.27
C ALA A 177 16.00 12.75 35.44
N LEU A 178 16.56 11.55 35.19
CA LEU A 178 17.23 10.76 36.22
C LEU A 178 18.54 11.40 36.69
N GLU A 179 19.32 11.99 35.77
CA GLU A 179 20.54 12.74 36.10
C GLU A 179 20.21 13.96 36.96
N GLU A 180 19.22 14.77 36.56
CA GLU A 180 18.75 15.95 37.32
C GLU A 180 18.22 15.56 38.72
N LEU A 181 17.47 14.45 38.84
CA LEU A 181 17.03 13.94 40.14
C LEU A 181 18.19 13.49 41.04
N SER A 182 19.25 12.93 40.45
CA SER A 182 20.44 12.52 41.21
C SER A 182 21.20 13.72 41.77
N GLU A 183 21.33 14.79 40.98
CA GLU A 183 21.99 16.04 41.38
C GLU A 183 21.20 16.72 42.50
N LEU A 184 19.88 16.90 42.32
CA LEU A 184 19.01 17.48 43.34
C LEU A 184 19.01 16.67 44.64
N ARG A 185 19.11 15.34 44.56
CA ARG A 185 19.20 14.48 45.74
C ARG A 185 20.52 14.72 46.49
N SER A 186 21.64 14.87 45.77
CA SER A 186 22.93 15.17 46.37
C SER A 186 22.95 16.57 47.02
N GLU A 187 22.40 17.58 46.34
CA GLU A 187 22.29 18.93 46.91
C GLU A 187 21.41 18.95 48.16
N LYS A 188 20.28 18.24 48.14
CA LYS A 188 19.40 18.10 49.32
C LYS A 188 20.13 17.44 50.49
N GLU A 189 20.92 16.39 50.25
CA GLU A 189 21.71 15.72 51.30
C GLU A 189 22.78 16.67 51.87
N ALA A 190 23.49 17.42 51.02
CA ALA A 190 24.48 18.41 51.46
C ALA A 190 23.85 19.56 52.27
N LEU A 191 22.69 20.07 51.83
CA LEU A 191 21.94 21.08 52.56
C LEU A 191 21.40 20.54 53.88
N ALA A 192 20.90 19.31 53.91
CA ALA A 192 20.42 18.68 55.14
C ALA A 192 21.55 18.49 56.16
N GLN A 193 22.74 18.06 55.70
CA GLN A 193 23.94 17.98 56.56
C GLN A 193 24.31 19.36 57.12
N ARG A 194 24.33 20.40 56.28
CA ARG A 194 24.64 21.75 56.72
C ARG A 194 23.62 22.31 57.71
N CYS A 195 22.33 22.01 57.53
CA CYS A 195 21.31 22.38 58.50
C CYS A 195 21.50 21.65 59.83
N GLN A 196 21.81 20.35 59.81
CA GLN A 196 22.09 19.59 61.04
C GLN A 196 23.32 20.12 61.79
N GLU A 197 24.38 20.50 61.06
CA GLU A 197 25.57 21.12 61.65
C GLU A 197 25.27 22.47 62.31
N LEU A 198 24.39 23.28 61.69
CA LEU A 198 23.96 24.56 62.25
C LEU A 198 23.04 24.42 63.46
N ASP A 199 22.16 23.41 63.48
CA ASP A 199 21.30 23.11 64.64
C ASP A 199 22.10 22.58 65.86
N MET A 200 23.34 22.12 65.64
CA MET A 200 24.25 21.66 66.69
C MET A 200 25.17 22.76 67.26
N GLN A 201 25.13 23.99 66.73
CA GLN A 201 25.87 25.15 67.23
C GLN A 201 25.00 26.05 68.11
#